data_AF-A0A849QG56-F1
#
_entry.id   AF-A0A849QG56-F1
#
_cell.length_a   1.000
_cell.length_b   1.000
_cell.length_c   1.000
_cell.angle_alpha   90.00
_cell.angle_beta   90.00
_cell.angle_gamma   90.00
#
_symmetry.space_group_name_H-M   'P 1'
#
loop_
_entity.id
_entity.type
_entity.pdbx_description
1 polymer ?
#
loop_
_entity_poly.entity_id
_entity_poly.type
_entity_poly.pdbx_seq_one_letter_code
_entity_poly.pdbx_strand_id
1 'polypeptide(L)'
;MDPVYIVGVGMTPFGVLEDSILELAEKAAHEAMTDSGTIEHRFDRVVVGSQNPDEFTGMGHLSTLLTDRLGMVPAGATRVETGPSSGSSAFEVAYAFIAAGLADLVLVIGVEKMSSVDRGTASSILAKMMSYENETRYGATPTALAAMVTRRYMHDFGLTRDELSLVPVKAHRNGAKNPLAHFQKEISVETVSNGRIVSDPLTLYDCCPTSDGAAALVVMSKTKMRELGCSDRAIKVLGIGHGTDFHAVQHRLSLTSFGATVEAA
;
A
#
# COMPACT_ATOMS: atom_id res chain seq x y z
N MET A 1 11.89 -19.86 14.23
CA MET A 1 10.84 -19.05 13.59
C MET A 1 9.89 -19.98 12.90
N ASP A 2 8.61 -19.87 13.20
CA ASP A 2 7.59 -20.69 12.56
C ASP A 2 7.38 -20.25 11.10
N PRO A 3 7.21 -21.20 10.15
CA PRO A 3 6.91 -20.84 8.78
C PRO A 3 5.55 -20.15 8.68
N VAL A 4 5.52 -19.02 7.97
CA VAL A 4 4.33 -18.20 7.72
C VAL A 4 3.77 -18.48 6.34
N TYR A 5 2.45 -18.57 6.24
CA TYR A 5 1.73 -18.80 4.98
C TYR A 5 0.65 -17.75 4.79
N ILE A 6 0.44 -17.34 3.53
CA ILE A 6 -0.77 -16.64 3.10
C ILE A 6 -1.73 -17.72 2.60
N VAL A 7 -2.95 -17.74 3.13
CA VAL A 7 -3.95 -18.79 2.84
C VAL A 7 -5.26 -18.24 2.27
N GLY A 8 -5.42 -16.92 2.24
CA GLY A 8 -6.55 -16.27 1.57
C GLY A 8 -6.23 -14.82 1.25
N VAL A 9 -6.83 -14.32 0.17
CA VAL A 9 -6.66 -12.95 -0.32
C VAL A 9 -8.00 -12.32 -0.68
N GLY A 10 -8.12 -11.01 -0.51
CA GLY A 10 -9.30 -10.25 -0.92
C GLY A 10 -8.91 -8.83 -1.32
N MET A 11 -9.61 -8.26 -2.30
CA MET A 11 -9.27 -6.94 -2.83
C MET A 11 -10.47 -6.28 -3.49
N THR A 12 -10.78 -5.04 -3.08
CA THR A 12 -11.82 -4.25 -3.73
C THR A 12 -11.34 -3.70 -5.08
N PRO A 13 -12.24 -3.21 -5.94
CA PRO A 13 -11.85 -2.24 -6.95
C PRO A 13 -11.17 -1.04 -6.32
N PHE A 14 -10.25 -0.41 -7.04
CA PHE A 14 -9.61 0.85 -6.64
C PHE A 14 -10.11 1.98 -7.52
N GLY A 15 -10.42 3.14 -6.94
CA GLY A 15 -11.03 4.23 -7.70
C GLY A 15 -11.48 5.40 -6.81
N VAL A 16 -12.39 6.22 -7.32
CA VAL A 16 -13.19 7.12 -6.47
C VAL A 16 -14.49 6.37 -6.17
N LEU A 17 -14.66 5.92 -4.94
CA LEU A 17 -15.72 4.99 -4.55
C LEU A 17 -16.75 5.68 -3.66
N GLU A 18 -17.97 5.17 -3.59
CA GLU A 18 -18.99 5.69 -2.65
C GLU A 18 -18.84 5.06 -1.26
N ASP A 19 -18.33 3.83 -1.21
CA ASP A 19 -18.14 3.08 0.03
C ASP A 19 -17.27 3.85 1.04
N SER A 20 -17.66 3.77 2.31
CA SER A 20 -16.85 4.24 3.43
C SER A 20 -15.59 3.39 3.63
N ILE A 21 -14.64 3.92 4.40
CA ILE A 21 -13.40 3.19 4.73
C ILE A 21 -13.68 1.84 5.41
N LEU A 22 -14.74 1.77 6.24
CA LEU A 22 -15.14 0.54 6.91
C LEU A 22 -15.72 -0.47 5.93
N GLU A 23 -16.61 -0.06 5.04
CA GLU A 23 -17.21 -0.94 4.03
C GLU A 23 -16.16 -1.49 3.06
N LEU A 24 -15.18 -0.69 2.66
CA LEU A 24 -14.05 -1.15 1.84
C LEU A 24 -13.24 -2.23 2.55
N ALA A 25 -12.84 -1.97 3.79
CA ALA A 25 -12.11 -2.92 4.62
C ALA A 25 -12.89 -4.22 4.84
N GLU A 26 -14.20 -4.12 5.11
CA GLU A 26 -15.08 -5.27 5.29
C GLU A 26 -15.17 -6.14 4.05
N LYS A 27 -15.38 -5.53 2.87
CA LYS A 27 -15.44 -6.27 1.61
C LYS A 27 -14.16 -7.07 1.36
N ALA A 28 -13.01 -6.42 1.50
CA ALA A 28 -11.72 -7.10 1.31
C ALA A 28 -11.49 -8.20 2.37
N ALA A 29 -11.80 -7.94 3.64
CA ALA A 29 -11.66 -8.90 4.73
C ALA A 29 -12.57 -10.13 4.53
N HIS A 30 -13.84 -9.91 4.20
CA HIS A 30 -14.79 -11.00 3.92
C HIS A 30 -14.36 -11.84 2.72
N GLU A 31 -13.88 -11.22 1.65
CA GLU A 31 -13.35 -11.95 0.49
C GLU A 31 -12.13 -12.80 0.88
N ALA A 32 -11.17 -12.23 1.62
CA ALA A 32 -9.99 -12.96 2.08
C ALA A 32 -10.32 -14.14 3.00
N MET A 33 -11.27 -13.96 3.93
CA MET A 33 -11.74 -15.02 4.82
C MET A 33 -12.55 -16.09 4.11
N THR A 34 -13.30 -15.71 3.07
CA THR A 34 -14.04 -16.66 2.24
C THR A 34 -13.06 -17.49 1.41
N ASP A 35 -12.05 -16.85 0.81
CA ASP A 35 -11.01 -17.51 0.03
C ASP A 35 -10.24 -18.53 0.90
N SER A 36 -9.84 -18.16 2.13
CA SER A 36 -9.17 -19.06 3.07
C SER A 36 -10.08 -20.11 3.73
N GLY A 37 -11.41 -19.95 3.64
CA GLY A 37 -12.37 -20.77 4.39
C GLY A 37 -12.35 -20.54 5.90
N THR A 38 -11.94 -19.34 6.36
CA THR A 38 -11.76 -19.03 7.78
C THR A 38 -12.84 -18.12 8.38
N ILE A 39 -13.97 -17.91 7.69
CA ILE A 39 -15.00 -16.95 8.13
C ILE A 39 -15.58 -17.25 9.53
N GLU A 40 -15.73 -18.54 9.87
CA GLU A 40 -16.25 -19.00 11.17
C GLU A 40 -15.14 -19.24 12.22
N HIS A 41 -13.89 -18.89 11.90
CA HIS A 41 -12.75 -19.15 12.77
C HIS A 41 -12.38 -17.93 13.60
N ARG A 42 -11.96 -18.19 14.84
CA ARG A 42 -11.45 -17.16 15.73
C ARG A 42 -10.04 -16.74 15.33
N PHE A 43 -9.89 -15.45 15.02
CA PHE A 43 -8.59 -14.82 14.77
C PHE A 43 -7.91 -14.42 16.08
N ASP A 44 -6.58 -14.51 16.12
CA ASP A 44 -5.79 -14.07 17.28
C ASP A 44 -5.46 -12.57 17.21
N ARG A 45 -5.28 -12.07 15.97
CA ARG A 45 -4.89 -10.70 15.68
C ARG A 45 -5.57 -10.15 14.42
N VAL A 46 -5.80 -8.85 14.44
CA VAL A 46 -6.15 -8.03 13.27
C VAL A 46 -5.10 -6.92 13.15
N VAL A 47 -4.41 -6.86 12.02
CA VAL A 47 -3.39 -5.85 11.75
C VAL A 47 -3.84 -4.97 10.58
N VAL A 48 -3.93 -3.67 10.80
CA VAL A 48 -4.46 -2.71 9.83
C VAL A 48 -3.36 -1.75 9.37
N GLY A 49 -3.11 -1.67 8.07
CA GLY A 49 -2.27 -0.67 7.43
C GLY A 49 -3.13 0.43 6.82
N SER A 50 -2.96 1.67 7.27
CA SER A 50 -3.66 2.84 6.72
C SER A 50 -2.93 4.12 7.12
N GLN A 51 -2.85 5.08 6.21
CA GLN A 51 -2.08 6.31 6.37
C GLN A 51 -2.99 7.49 6.64
N ASN A 52 -2.97 7.98 7.89
CA ASN A 52 -3.77 9.11 8.37
C ASN A 52 -5.29 8.99 8.06
N PRO A 53 -5.93 7.83 8.30
CA PRO A 53 -7.37 7.68 8.07
C PRO A 53 -8.19 8.70 8.88
N ASP A 54 -7.67 9.12 10.03
CA ASP A 54 -8.30 10.08 10.94
C ASP A 54 -8.50 11.44 10.25
N GLU A 55 -7.54 11.89 9.44
CA GLU A 55 -7.62 13.16 8.73
C GLU A 55 -8.43 13.09 7.44
N PHE A 56 -8.38 11.94 6.75
CA PHE A 56 -9.15 11.74 5.52
C PHE A 56 -10.65 11.51 5.79
N THR A 57 -10.98 10.83 6.89
CA THR A 57 -12.34 10.33 7.13
C THR A 57 -12.97 10.86 8.42
N GLY A 58 -12.18 11.50 9.29
CA GLY A 58 -12.61 11.87 10.64
C GLY A 58 -12.67 10.68 11.61
N MET A 59 -12.25 9.48 11.18
CA MET A 59 -12.39 8.25 11.94
C MET A 59 -11.08 7.84 12.62
N GLY A 60 -11.07 7.93 13.94
CA GLY A 60 -9.99 7.43 14.79
C GLY A 60 -10.09 5.94 15.13
N HIS A 61 -9.01 5.36 15.65
CA HIS A 61 -8.99 3.99 16.20
C HIS A 61 -9.45 2.91 15.20
N LEU A 62 -9.09 3.06 13.92
CA LEU A 62 -9.57 2.23 12.81
C LEU A 62 -9.42 0.72 13.07
N SER A 63 -8.30 0.26 13.65
CA SER A 63 -8.06 -1.17 13.88
C SER A 63 -9.03 -1.79 14.88
N THR A 64 -9.36 -1.10 15.98
CA THR A 64 -10.32 -1.62 16.97
C THR A 64 -11.75 -1.55 16.45
N LEU A 65 -12.10 -0.49 15.71
CA LEU A 65 -13.40 -0.37 15.06
C LEU A 65 -13.64 -1.50 14.06
N LEU A 66 -12.66 -1.79 13.20
CA LEU A 66 -12.75 -2.90 12.25
C LEU A 66 -12.84 -4.26 12.95
N THR A 67 -12.10 -4.46 14.04
CA THR A 67 -12.14 -5.71 14.79
C THR A 67 -13.52 -5.96 15.41
N ASP A 68 -14.14 -4.93 15.98
CA ASP A 68 -15.50 -4.99 16.52
C ASP A 68 -16.51 -5.26 15.39
N ARG A 69 -16.43 -4.48 14.32
CA ARG A 69 -17.38 -4.52 13.21
C ARG A 69 -17.35 -5.84 12.44
N LEU A 70 -16.18 -6.47 12.31
CA LEU A 70 -16.00 -7.80 11.73
C LEU A 70 -16.39 -8.94 12.69
N GLY A 71 -16.84 -8.65 13.91
CA GLY A 71 -17.19 -9.66 14.91
C GLY A 71 -15.99 -10.45 15.43
N MET A 72 -14.79 -9.90 15.35
CA MET A 72 -13.53 -10.61 15.67
C MET A 72 -13.10 -10.47 17.13
N VAL A 73 -13.86 -9.77 17.96
CA VAL A 73 -13.58 -9.65 19.40
C VAL A 73 -13.53 -11.06 20.03
N PRO A 74 -12.50 -11.40 20.82
CA PRO A 74 -11.50 -10.53 21.43
C PRO A 74 -10.11 -10.60 20.78
N ALA A 75 -10.02 -10.68 19.44
CA ALA A 75 -8.74 -10.60 18.73
C ALA A 75 -8.00 -9.30 19.09
N GLY A 76 -6.67 -9.37 19.19
CA GLY A 76 -5.84 -8.18 19.41
C GLY A 76 -5.74 -7.34 18.15
N ALA A 77 -6.04 -6.05 18.23
CA ALA A 77 -6.04 -5.14 17.08
C ALA A 77 -4.81 -4.22 17.09
N THR A 78 -4.18 -3.99 15.93
CA THR A 78 -3.05 -3.05 15.81
C THR A 78 -3.13 -2.29 14.50
N ARG A 79 -2.94 -0.97 14.53
CA ARG A 79 -2.72 -0.16 13.32
C ARG A 79 -1.23 0.08 13.13
N VAL A 80 -0.73 -0.12 11.92
CA VAL A 80 0.63 0.19 11.51
C VAL A 80 0.58 1.30 10.47
N GLU A 81 1.44 2.31 10.63
CA GLU A 81 1.55 3.44 9.71
C GLU A 81 3.03 3.71 9.43
N THR A 82 3.37 3.72 8.14
CA THR A 82 4.72 3.98 7.61
C THR A 82 4.62 4.75 6.30
N GLY A 83 3.64 5.65 6.17
CA GLY A 83 3.32 6.27 4.88
C GLY A 83 2.77 5.26 3.85
N PRO A 84 3.18 5.33 2.57
CA PRO A 84 2.66 4.46 1.52
C PRO A 84 2.98 2.96 1.70
N SER A 85 3.95 2.60 2.54
CA SER A 85 4.29 1.21 2.87
C SER A 85 3.45 0.61 4.01
N SER A 86 2.45 1.33 4.53
CA SER A 86 1.66 0.88 5.68
C SER A 86 1.02 -0.51 5.49
N GLY A 87 0.59 -0.85 4.28
CA GLY A 87 0.07 -2.18 3.97
C GLY A 87 1.13 -3.29 4.09
N SER A 88 2.34 -3.07 3.55
CA SER A 88 3.45 -4.03 3.69
C SER A 88 3.95 -4.13 5.12
N SER A 89 4.00 -3.02 5.86
CA SER A 89 4.39 -2.99 7.27
C SER A 89 3.36 -3.71 8.16
N ALA A 90 2.06 -3.62 7.83
CA ALA A 90 1.03 -4.41 8.48
C ALA A 90 1.22 -5.92 8.25
N PHE A 91 1.61 -6.32 7.03
CA PHE A 91 1.96 -7.69 6.73
C PHE A 91 3.22 -8.16 7.48
N GLU A 92 4.25 -7.33 7.58
CA GLU A 92 5.46 -7.59 8.37
C GLU A 92 5.12 -7.85 9.86
N VAL A 93 4.25 -7.03 10.45
CA VAL A 93 3.81 -7.23 11.84
C VAL A 93 3.05 -8.55 12.01
N ALA A 94 2.19 -8.91 11.06
CA ALA A 94 1.52 -10.21 11.06
C ALA A 94 2.51 -11.38 10.91
N TYR A 95 3.49 -11.24 10.01
CA TYR A 95 4.58 -12.20 9.88
C TYR A 95 5.33 -12.37 11.21
N ALA A 96 5.68 -11.27 11.88
CA ALA A 96 6.38 -11.31 13.16
C ALA A 96 5.54 -12.01 14.26
N PHE A 97 4.23 -11.76 14.33
CA PHE A 97 3.36 -12.46 15.28
C PHE A 97 3.35 -13.98 15.06
N ILE A 98 3.21 -14.44 13.82
CA ILE A 98 3.24 -15.88 13.52
C ILE A 98 4.65 -16.45 13.76
N ALA A 99 5.69 -15.82 13.22
CA ALA A 99 7.06 -16.33 13.26
C ALA A 99 7.61 -16.44 14.70
N ALA A 100 7.14 -15.57 15.60
CA ALA A 100 7.46 -15.58 17.02
C ALA A 100 6.57 -16.52 17.86
N GLY A 101 5.56 -17.16 17.28
CA GLY A 101 4.60 -18.03 17.99
C GLY A 101 3.62 -17.26 18.88
N LEU A 102 3.39 -15.97 18.60
CA LEU A 102 2.47 -15.10 19.35
C LEU A 102 1.04 -15.14 18.79
N ALA A 103 0.84 -15.68 17.60
CA ALA A 103 -0.44 -15.90 16.94
C ALA A 103 -0.34 -17.09 15.98
N ASP A 104 -1.48 -17.70 15.66
CA ASP A 104 -1.61 -18.78 14.69
C ASP A 104 -2.46 -18.38 13.48
N LEU A 105 -3.41 -17.46 13.66
CA LEU A 105 -4.30 -16.95 12.62
C LEU A 105 -4.46 -15.42 12.73
N VAL A 106 -4.00 -14.70 11.69
CA VAL A 106 -3.97 -13.24 11.65
C VAL A 106 -4.66 -12.72 10.39
N LEU A 107 -5.54 -11.74 10.57
CA LEU A 107 -6.10 -10.97 9.46
C LEU A 107 -5.27 -9.70 9.27
N VAL A 108 -4.84 -9.45 8.03
CA VAL A 108 -4.16 -8.21 7.64
C VAL A 108 -5.09 -7.44 6.72
N ILE A 109 -5.27 -6.14 6.96
CA ILE A 109 -6.10 -5.26 6.13
C ILE A 109 -5.29 -4.03 5.77
N GLY A 110 -5.09 -3.76 4.49
CA GLY A 110 -4.66 -2.46 3.97
C GLY A 110 -5.88 -1.72 3.43
N VAL A 111 -6.14 -0.49 3.88
CA VAL A 111 -7.30 0.27 3.41
C VAL A 111 -7.02 1.77 3.38
N GLU A 112 -7.55 2.46 2.36
CA GLU A 112 -7.54 3.91 2.29
C GLU A 112 -8.83 4.48 1.68
N LYS A 113 -9.23 5.65 2.18
CA LYS A 113 -10.39 6.40 1.67
C LYS A 113 -10.01 7.87 1.54
N MET A 114 -9.45 8.24 0.40
CA MET A 114 -8.88 9.57 0.18
C MET A 114 -9.88 10.54 -0.46
N SER A 115 -10.90 10.04 -1.15
CA SER A 115 -11.90 10.85 -1.85
C SER A 115 -12.89 11.57 -0.93
N SER A 116 -12.86 11.30 0.38
CA SER A 116 -13.71 11.93 1.38
C SER A 116 -13.38 13.41 1.63
N VAL A 117 -12.26 13.91 1.11
CA VAL A 117 -11.86 15.32 1.19
C VAL A 117 -11.54 15.87 -0.20
N ASP A 118 -11.55 17.19 -0.32
CA ASP A 118 -11.15 17.85 -1.57
C ASP A 118 -9.65 17.66 -1.85
N ARG A 119 -9.25 17.91 -3.11
CA ARG A 119 -7.86 17.70 -3.56
C ARG A 119 -6.83 18.52 -2.81
N GLY A 120 -7.17 19.74 -2.40
CA GLY A 120 -6.26 20.62 -1.66
C GLY A 120 -6.02 20.08 -0.25
N THR A 121 -7.08 19.66 0.42
CA THR A 121 -7.00 18.98 1.71
C THR A 121 -6.23 17.67 1.62
N ALA A 122 -6.54 16.81 0.64
CA ALA A 122 -5.81 15.56 0.40
C ALA A 122 -4.31 15.80 0.18
N SER A 123 -3.97 16.80 -0.64
CA SER A 123 -2.56 17.18 -0.89
C SER A 123 -1.86 17.65 0.39
N SER A 124 -2.57 18.39 1.24
CA SER A 124 -2.04 18.89 2.52
C SER A 124 -1.80 17.76 3.51
N ILE A 125 -2.70 16.76 3.58
CA ILE A 125 -2.52 15.57 4.41
C ILE A 125 -1.31 14.76 3.93
N LEU A 126 -1.20 14.52 2.62
CA LEU A 126 -0.07 13.77 2.05
C LEU A 126 1.28 14.48 2.24
N ALA A 127 1.30 15.80 2.18
CA ALA A 127 2.52 16.59 2.39
C ALA A 127 3.11 16.42 3.81
N LYS A 128 2.34 15.95 4.80
CA LYS A 128 2.83 15.69 6.16
C LYS A 128 3.82 14.53 6.24
N MET A 129 3.89 13.69 5.22
CA MET A 129 4.91 12.64 5.11
C MET A 129 6.30 13.17 4.73
N MET A 130 6.36 14.42 4.28
CA MET A 130 7.59 15.07 3.83
C MET A 130 8.19 15.94 4.93
N SER A 131 9.47 16.28 4.79
CA SER A 131 10.14 17.12 5.76
C SER A 131 9.62 18.57 5.68
N TYR A 132 8.96 19.04 6.74
CA TYR A 132 8.54 20.45 6.78
C TYR A 132 9.72 21.42 6.68
N GLU A 133 10.74 21.21 7.50
CA GLU A 133 11.89 22.12 7.59
C GLU A 133 12.73 22.21 6.31
N ASN A 134 12.75 21.12 5.53
CA ASN A 134 13.67 20.98 4.41
C ASN A 134 12.98 20.99 3.04
N GLU A 135 11.69 20.67 2.97
CA GLU A 135 11.01 20.42 1.70
C GLU A 135 9.72 21.24 1.59
N THR A 136 8.70 20.95 2.39
CA THR A 136 7.37 21.53 2.15
C THR A 136 7.29 23.02 2.47
N ARG A 137 8.11 23.54 3.41
CA ARG A 137 8.18 25.00 3.66
C ARG A 137 8.67 25.81 2.46
N TYR A 138 9.39 25.16 1.53
CA TYR A 138 9.88 25.76 0.29
C TYR A 138 8.97 25.45 -0.92
N GLY A 139 7.79 24.86 -0.67
CA GLY A 139 6.83 24.51 -1.72
C GLY A 139 7.12 23.20 -2.44
N ALA A 140 8.01 22.35 -1.92
CA ALA A 140 8.21 21.02 -2.49
C ALA A 140 6.95 20.17 -2.34
N THR A 141 6.62 19.44 -3.41
CA THR A 141 5.54 18.45 -3.45
C THR A 141 6.13 17.05 -3.65
N PRO A 142 5.41 15.96 -3.34
CA PRO A 142 5.90 14.60 -3.59
C PRO A 142 6.33 14.40 -5.05
N THR A 143 5.55 14.93 -6.00
CA THR A 143 5.88 14.88 -7.43
C THR A 143 7.13 15.68 -7.76
N ALA A 144 7.34 16.84 -7.14
CA ALA A 144 8.57 17.63 -7.37
C ALA A 144 9.81 16.91 -6.85
N LEU A 145 9.74 16.24 -5.70
CA LEU A 145 10.84 15.43 -5.18
C LEU A 145 11.17 14.25 -6.13
N ALA A 146 10.14 13.56 -6.62
CA ALA A 146 10.31 12.48 -7.59
C ALA A 146 10.88 13.00 -8.93
N ALA A 147 10.47 14.19 -9.37
CA ALA A 147 10.98 14.83 -10.57
C ALA A 147 12.47 15.20 -10.45
N MET A 148 12.92 15.69 -9.29
CA MET A 148 14.35 15.95 -9.04
C MET A 148 15.19 14.67 -9.14
N VAL A 149 14.73 13.58 -8.52
CA VAL A 149 15.39 12.27 -8.63
C VAL A 149 15.41 11.79 -10.08
N THR A 150 14.29 11.89 -10.78
CA THR A 150 14.16 11.49 -12.18
C THR A 150 15.10 12.30 -13.08
N ARG A 151 15.12 13.64 -12.92
CA ARG A 151 16.00 14.54 -13.67
C ARG A 151 17.46 14.18 -13.44
N ARG A 152 17.85 13.88 -12.20
CA ARG A 152 19.21 13.45 -11.90
C ARG A 152 19.54 12.09 -12.54
N TYR A 153 18.60 11.15 -12.54
CA TYR A 153 18.77 9.86 -13.21
C TYR A 153 18.94 10.02 -14.73
N MET A 154 18.12 10.86 -15.36
CA MET A 154 18.26 11.18 -16.79
C MET A 154 19.62 11.80 -17.12
N HIS A 155 20.11 12.68 -16.25
CA HIS A 155 21.44 13.28 -16.41
C HIS A 155 22.56 12.24 -16.29
N ASP A 156 22.54 11.40 -15.25
CA ASP A 156 23.64 10.48 -14.94
C ASP A 156 23.68 9.25 -15.88
N PHE A 157 22.52 8.80 -16.36
CA PHE A 157 22.39 7.55 -17.11
C PHE A 157 21.82 7.71 -18.52
N GLY A 158 21.51 8.93 -18.95
CA GLY A 158 21.03 9.21 -20.31
C GLY A 158 19.60 8.73 -20.58
N LEU A 159 18.79 8.43 -19.55
CA LEU A 159 17.39 8.06 -19.70
C LEU A 159 16.64 9.16 -20.48
N THR A 160 16.01 8.77 -21.59
CA THR A 160 15.22 9.68 -22.42
C THR A 160 13.78 9.80 -21.92
N ARG A 161 13.07 10.86 -22.33
CA ARG A 161 11.65 11.05 -21.98
C ARG A 161 10.78 9.90 -22.50
N ASP A 162 11.05 9.41 -23.71
CA ASP A 162 10.26 8.32 -24.31
C ASP A 162 10.53 6.98 -23.63
N GLU A 163 11.76 6.72 -23.17
CA GLU A 163 12.06 5.54 -22.35
C GLU A 163 11.34 5.59 -21.00
N LEU A 164 11.31 6.76 -20.35
CA LEU A 164 10.56 6.96 -19.11
C LEU A 164 9.05 6.68 -19.33
N SER A 165 8.49 7.11 -20.46
CA SER A 165 7.08 6.88 -20.84
C SER A 165 6.70 5.40 -20.95
N LEU A 166 7.65 4.49 -21.12
CA LEU A 166 7.36 3.05 -21.19
C LEU A 166 6.79 2.51 -19.86
N VAL A 167 7.11 3.13 -18.72
CA VAL A 167 6.62 2.72 -17.40
C VAL A 167 5.10 2.87 -17.28
N PRO A 168 4.51 4.07 -17.45
CA PRO A 168 3.06 4.24 -17.41
C PRO A 168 2.34 3.50 -18.55
N VAL A 169 2.92 3.41 -19.76
CA VAL A 169 2.34 2.63 -20.87
C VAL A 169 2.18 1.16 -20.47
N LYS A 170 3.21 0.55 -19.88
CA LYS A 170 3.14 -0.82 -19.35
C LYS A 170 2.08 -0.92 -18.25
N ALA A 171 2.03 0.03 -17.33
CA ALA A 171 1.08 0.03 -16.22
C ALA A 171 -0.37 0.07 -16.73
N HIS A 172 -0.67 0.98 -17.65
CA HIS A 172 -2.00 1.11 -18.29
C HIS A 172 -2.40 -0.11 -19.12
N ARG A 173 -1.46 -0.72 -19.85
CA ARG A 173 -1.70 -1.98 -20.57
C ARG A 173 -2.09 -3.13 -19.63
N ASN A 174 -1.48 -3.18 -18.45
CA ASN A 174 -1.83 -4.17 -17.44
C ASN A 174 -3.16 -3.81 -16.75
N GLY A 175 -3.37 -2.53 -16.43
CA GLY A 175 -4.62 -2.02 -15.83
C GLY A 175 -5.84 -2.26 -16.71
N ALA A 176 -5.72 -2.12 -18.04
CA ALA A 176 -6.78 -2.40 -19.00
C ALA A 176 -7.30 -3.85 -18.98
N LYS A 177 -6.53 -4.79 -18.40
CA LYS A 177 -6.88 -6.20 -18.27
C LYS A 177 -7.35 -6.56 -16.86
N ASN A 178 -7.27 -5.62 -15.91
CA ASN A 178 -7.58 -5.86 -14.51
C ASN A 178 -8.91 -5.17 -14.15
N PRO A 179 -9.98 -5.93 -13.85
CA PRO A 179 -11.28 -5.35 -13.50
C PRO A 179 -11.27 -4.57 -12.18
N LEU A 180 -10.24 -4.73 -11.35
CA LEU A 180 -10.08 -4.01 -10.08
C LEU A 180 -9.27 -2.71 -10.22
N ALA A 181 -8.67 -2.45 -11.38
CA ALA A 181 -7.83 -1.27 -11.58
C ALA A 181 -8.67 0.01 -11.70
N HIS A 182 -8.16 1.12 -11.16
CA HIS A 182 -8.73 2.46 -11.31
C HIS A 182 -8.79 2.87 -12.79
N PHE A 183 -7.69 2.69 -13.52
CA PHE A 183 -7.65 2.96 -14.95
C PHE A 183 -7.60 1.66 -15.74
N GLN A 184 -8.67 1.40 -16.49
CA GLN A 184 -8.83 0.22 -17.33
C GLN A 184 -8.70 0.57 -18.81
N LYS A 185 -7.67 1.36 -19.16
CA LYS A 185 -7.45 1.86 -20.51
C LYS A 185 -5.97 1.88 -20.86
N GLU A 186 -5.65 1.38 -22.05
CA GLU A 186 -4.31 1.48 -22.63
C GLU A 186 -4.00 2.91 -23.12
N ILE A 187 -2.72 3.29 -23.06
CA ILE A 187 -2.21 4.58 -23.56
C ILE A 187 -0.92 4.36 -24.36
N SER A 188 -0.52 5.36 -25.14
CA SER A 188 0.70 5.30 -25.98
C SER A 188 1.85 6.11 -25.36
N VAL A 189 3.09 5.85 -25.81
CA VAL A 189 4.27 6.65 -25.42
C VAL A 189 4.04 8.13 -25.75
N GLU A 190 3.50 8.43 -26.93
CA GLU A 190 3.19 9.79 -27.36
C GLU A 190 2.20 10.48 -26.42
N THR A 191 1.17 9.76 -25.96
CA THR A 191 0.19 10.27 -24.99
C THR A 191 0.85 10.67 -23.66
N VAL A 192 1.81 9.88 -23.18
CA VAL A 192 2.51 10.15 -21.92
C VAL A 192 3.53 11.26 -22.11
N SER A 193 4.38 11.16 -23.14
CA SER A 193 5.45 12.13 -23.44
C SER A 193 4.89 13.54 -23.68
N ASN A 194 3.74 13.67 -24.35
CA ASN A 194 3.05 14.94 -24.61
C ASN A 194 1.99 15.29 -23.54
N GLY A 195 1.93 14.53 -22.45
CA GLY A 195 1.02 14.78 -21.35
C GLY A 195 1.30 16.11 -20.66
N ARG A 196 0.29 16.67 -19.99
CA ARG A 196 0.45 17.90 -19.19
C ARG A 196 1.54 17.70 -18.14
N ILE A 197 2.58 18.53 -18.17
CA ILE A 197 3.65 18.51 -17.17
C ILE A 197 3.06 18.86 -15.80
N VAL A 198 3.38 18.04 -14.79
CA VAL A 198 3.05 18.31 -13.39
C VAL A 198 4.30 18.86 -12.68
N SER A 199 5.44 18.21 -12.87
CA SER A 199 6.74 18.70 -12.43
C SER A 199 7.81 18.14 -13.36
N ASP A 200 8.41 18.99 -14.18
CA ASP A 200 9.37 18.59 -15.22
C ASP A 200 10.47 17.66 -14.65
N PRO A 201 10.69 16.45 -15.22
CA PRO A 201 10.18 15.93 -16.50
C PRO A 201 8.85 15.14 -16.44
N LEU A 202 8.25 15.02 -15.26
CA LEU A 202 7.06 14.20 -15.01
C LEU A 202 5.78 14.89 -15.51
N THR A 203 5.02 14.13 -16.27
CA THR A 203 3.68 14.47 -16.77
C THR A 203 2.60 13.88 -15.89
N LEU A 204 1.35 14.24 -16.15
CA LEU A 204 0.18 13.72 -15.43
C LEU A 204 0.13 12.19 -15.42
N TYR A 205 0.56 11.54 -16.51
CA TYR A 205 0.54 10.08 -16.62
C TYR A 205 1.66 9.39 -15.84
N ASP A 206 2.68 10.13 -15.39
CA ASP A 206 3.74 9.61 -14.53
C ASP A 206 3.34 9.65 -13.04
N CYS A 207 2.22 10.30 -12.70
CA CYS A 207 1.70 10.40 -11.33
C CYS A 207 0.59 9.38 -11.08
N CYS A 208 0.63 8.67 -9.94
CA CYS A 208 -0.47 7.80 -9.53
C CYS A 208 -1.73 8.60 -9.18
N PRO A 209 -2.94 8.07 -9.46
CA PRO A 209 -4.17 8.72 -9.06
C PRO A 209 -4.41 8.59 -7.56
N THR A 210 -5.10 9.57 -6.97
CA THR A 210 -5.74 9.41 -5.67
C THR A 210 -6.82 8.34 -5.78
N SER A 211 -6.73 7.30 -4.95
CA SER A 211 -7.63 6.13 -5.02
C SER A 211 -8.09 5.74 -3.62
N ASP A 212 -9.35 5.36 -3.54
CA ASP A 212 -9.92 4.58 -2.45
C ASP A 212 -9.80 3.09 -2.79
N GLY A 213 -9.68 2.26 -1.76
CA GLY A 213 -9.69 0.82 -1.93
C GLY A 213 -9.19 0.08 -0.69
N ALA A 214 -9.36 -1.23 -0.69
CA ALA A 214 -8.84 -2.11 0.34
C ALA A 214 -8.30 -3.42 -0.26
N ALA A 215 -7.36 -4.01 0.45
CA ALA A 215 -6.89 -5.37 0.26
C ALA A 215 -6.72 -6.05 1.61
N ALA A 216 -6.94 -7.36 1.68
CA ALA A 216 -6.77 -8.13 2.90
C ALA A 216 -6.09 -9.47 2.64
N LEU A 217 -5.38 -9.96 3.65
CA LEU A 217 -4.71 -11.25 3.64
C LEU A 217 -5.07 -12.01 4.91
N VAL A 218 -5.34 -13.30 4.77
CA VAL A 218 -5.35 -14.24 5.89
C VAL A 218 -3.98 -14.90 5.94
N VAL A 219 -3.24 -14.67 7.02
CA VAL A 219 -1.92 -15.29 7.23
C VAL A 219 -1.94 -16.19 8.45
N MET A 220 -1.24 -17.31 8.32
CA MET A 220 -1.43 -18.46 9.19
C MET A 220 -0.11 -19.18 9.48
N SER A 221 0.00 -19.75 10.68
CA SER A 221 1.11 -20.62 11.04
C SER A 221 1.01 -21.97 10.31
N LYS A 222 2.16 -22.64 10.16
CA LYS A 222 2.19 -24.02 9.63
C LYS A 222 1.27 -24.98 10.38
N THR A 223 1.21 -24.85 11.70
CA THR A 223 0.44 -25.74 12.58
C THR A 223 -1.04 -25.55 12.33
N LYS A 224 -1.51 -24.30 12.34
CA LYS A 224 -2.92 -23.99 12.09
C LYS A 224 -3.36 -24.33 10.67
N MET A 225 -2.49 -24.10 9.69
CA MET A 225 -2.74 -24.48 8.29
C MET A 225 -2.96 -26.00 8.12
N ARG A 226 -2.21 -26.82 8.87
CA ARG A 226 -2.39 -28.28 8.88
C ARG A 226 -3.66 -28.70 9.60
N GLU A 227 -3.97 -28.06 10.72
CA GLU A 227 -5.20 -28.28 11.49
C GLU A 227 -6.46 -28.03 10.63
N LEU A 228 -6.46 -26.95 9.86
CA LEU A 228 -7.59 -26.56 9.01
C LEU A 228 -7.61 -27.25 7.63
N GLY A 229 -6.58 -28.05 7.30
CA GLY A 229 -6.51 -28.76 6.04
C GLY A 229 -6.41 -27.86 4.79
N CYS A 230 -5.97 -26.61 4.93
CA CYS A 230 -5.93 -25.63 3.82
C CYS A 230 -4.56 -25.55 3.10
N SER A 231 -3.78 -26.63 3.13
CA SER A 231 -2.40 -26.64 2.61
C SER A 231 -2.28 -26.48 1.09
N ASP A 232 -3.29 -26.90 0.32
CA ASP A 232 -3.22 -26.94 -1.15
C ASP A 232 -3.23 -25.55 -1.81
N ARG A 233 -3.74 -24.54 -1.11
CA ARG A 233 -3.83 -23.15 -1.58
C ARG A 233 -2.88 -22.20 -0.84
N ALA A 234 -2.10 -22.73 0.10
CA ALA A 234 -1.24 -21.94 0.96
C ALA A 234 0.05 -21.52 0.26
N ILE A 235 0.36 -20.23 0.29
CA ILE A 235 1.61 -19.67 -0.25
C ILE A 235 2.58 -19.40 0.89
N LYS A 236 3.72 -20.09 0.89
CA LYS A 236 4.76 -19.90 1.90
C LYS A 236 5.47 -18.57 1.68
N VAL A 237 5.61 -17.79 2.76
CA VAL A 237 6.43 -16.57 2.76
C VAL A 237 7.91 -16.96 2.85
N LEU A 238 8.70 -16.56 1.85
CA LEU A 238 10.13 -16.88 1.79
C LEU A 238 11.01 -15.87 2.52
N GLY A 239 10.60 -14.60 2.55
CA GLY A 239 11.34 -13.53 3.19
C GLY A 239 10.51 -12.26 3.28
N ILE A 240 10.93 -11.37 4.17
CA ILE A 240 10.44 -10.01 4.35
C ILE A 240 11.65 -9.11 4.59
N GLY A 241 11.56 -7.85 4.18
CA GLY A 241 12.61 -6.87 4.42
C GLY A 241 12.01 -5.47 4.56
N HIS A 242 12.61 -4.69 5.47
CA HIS A 242 12.21 -3.33 5.78
C HIS A 242 13.47 -2.49 5.94
N GLY A 243 13.56 -1.41 5.18
CA GLY A 243 14.65 -0.45 5.27
C GLY A 243 14.11 0.97 5.40
N THR A 244 14.84 1.80 6.11
CA THR A 244 14.56 3.23 6.27
C THR A 244 15.72 4.03 5.69
N ASP A 245 15.42 5.07 4.93
CA ASP A 245 16.39 6.01 4.39
C ASP A 245 16.16 7.41 4.98
N PHE A 246 17.02 8.36 4.62
CA PHE A 246 16.87 9.74 5.01
C PHE A 246 15.50 10.30 4.60
N HIS A 247 14.85 10.93 5.57
CA HIS A 247 13.51 11.50 5.44
C HIS A 247 13.45 12.59 4.36
N ALA A 248 14.41 13.52 4.34
CA ALA A 248 14.50 14.56 3.33
C ALA A 248 15.48 14.17 2.21
N VAL A 249 15.14 14.47 0.96
CA VAL A 249 15.95 14.14 -0.23
C VAL A 249 17.35 14.74 -0.15
N GLN A 250 17.49 15.95 0.38
CA GLN A 250 18.78 16.66 0.48
C GLN A 250 19.81 15.96 1.40
N HIS A 251 19.38 15.08 2.31
CA HIS A 251 20.28 14.35 3.20
C HIS A 251 20.77 13.04 2.59
N ARG A 252 20.20 12.61 1.46
CA ARG A 252 20.56 11.33 0.84
C ARG A 252 21.97 11.38 0.26
N LEU A 253 22.69 10.28 0.43
CA LEU A 253 24.03 10.10 -0.13
C LEU A 253 24.02 9.97 -1.65
N SER A 254 22.90 9.49 -2.20
CA SER A 254 22.64 9.43 -3.63
C SER A 254 21.18 9.82 -3.91
N LEU A 255 20.96 10.57 -4.99
CA LEU A 255 19.61 10.86 -5.47
C LEU A 255 19.04 9.71 -6.31
N THR A 256 19.90 8.89 -6.91
CA THR A 256 19.54 7.88 -7.90
C THR A 256 19.65 6.45 -7.37
N SER A 257 20.02 6.29 -6.10
CA SER A 257 20.00 5.03 -5.36
C SER A 257 19.34 5.27 -4.00
N PHE A 258 18.46 4.36 -3.59
CA PHE A 258 17.71 4.47 -2.34
C PHE A 258 18.24 3.46 -1.32
N GLY A 259 18.79 3.94 -0.21
CA GLY A 259 19.39 3.08 0.82
C GLY A 259 18.38 2.14 1.44
N ALA A 260 17.15 2.62 1.71
CA ALA A 260 16.05 1.81 2.21
C ALA A 260 15.78 0.56 1.35
N THR A 261 15.85 0.70 0.03
CA THR A 261 15.58 -0.43 -0.88
C THR A 261 16.73 -1.43 -0.90
N VAL A 262 17.98 -0.97 -0.74
CA VAL A 262 19.16 -1.85 -0.65
C VAL A 262 19.18 -2.63 0.65
N GLU A 263 18.90 -1.96 1.78
CA GLU A 263 18.86 -2.61 3.10
C GLU A 263 17.68 -3.59 3.25
N ALA A 264 16.57 -3.35 2.53
CA ALA A 264 15.40 -4.22 2.56
C ALA A 264 15.51 -5.47 1.65
N ALA A 265 16.47 -5.52 0.72
CA ALA A 265 16.61 -6.59 -0.27
C ALA A 265 17.43 -7.77 0.25
#